data_AF-A0AB74D225-F1
#
_entry.id   AF-A0AB74D225-F1
#
_cell.length_a   1.000
_cell.length_b   1.000
_cell.length_c   1.000
_cell.angle_alpha   90.00
_cell.angle_beta   90.00
_cell.angle_gamma   90.00
#
_symmetry.space_group_name_H-M   'P 1'
#
loop_
_entity.id
_entity.type
_entity.pdbx_description
1 polymer ?
#
loop_
_entity_poly.entity_id
_entity_poly.type
_entity_poly.pdbx_seq_one_letter_code
_entity_poly.pdbx_strand_id
1 'polypeptide(L)'
;VTVLRGREFQGTASGHLAIDDTQGQIQTQIASDAGVSQLSLGNLRRIVRKTGRADARGKGFELRTDFWGVVRALRGLFVTTDGRAGGPGHAKDARDAVGRLMQARELQESLSGLAQRHEAQQRDADQSDVVKAIKARNDAIRGKPSGGEQDFPELAEADLVLSSAAGISLAAERSAHIASNEDVAVTSGRHVGLAVGRSLFASVANALSL
;
A
#
# COMPACT_ATOMS: atom_id res chain seq x y z
N VAL A 1 15.34 1.83 -31.13
CA VAL A 1 14.74 0.75 -30.29
C VAL A 1 15.67 -0.45 -30.33
N THR A 2 16.18 -0.86 -29.18
CA THR A 2 17.04 -2.05 -29.01
C THR A 2 16.21 -3.14 -28.35
N VAL A 3 16.22 -4.36 -28.91
CA VAL A 3 15.44 -5.49 -28.39
C VAL A 3 16.33 -6.71 -28.24
N LEU A 4 16.38 -7.27 -27.03
CA LEU A 4 16.91 -8.60 -26.75
C LEU A 4 15.74 -9.55 -26.63
N ARG A 5 15.67 -10.57 -27.48
CA ARG A 5 14.54 -11.51 -27.56
C ARG A 5 15.02 -12.95 -27.49
N GLY A 6 14.46 -13.70 -26.56
CA GLY A 6 14.61 -15.15 -26.50
C GLY A 6 13.54 -15.87 -27.32
N ARG A 7 13.66 -17.20 -27.39
CA ARG A 7 12.63 -18.08 -27.93
C ARG A 7 12.46 -19.25 -26.97
N GLU A 8 11.23 -19.64 -26.74
CA GLU A 8 10.87 -20.84 -25.99
C GLU A 8 11.51 -22.08 -26.63
N PHE A 9 12.08 -22.95 -25.80
CA PHE A 9 12.68 -24.20 -26.26
C PHE A 9 11.58 -25.14 -26.76
N GLN A 10 11.72 -25.61 -28.00
CA GLN A 10 10.70 -26.44 -28.70
C GLN A 10 9.31 -25.79 -28.79
N GLY A 11 9.23 -24.46 -28.67
CA GLY A 11 7.96 -23.74 -28.67
C GLY A 11 7.94 -22.49 -29.55
N THR A 12 6.91 -21.69 -29.35
CA THR A 12 6.65 -20.45 -30.12
C THR A 12 6.58 -19.20 -29.26
N ALA A 13 6.50 -19.36 -27.94
CA ALA A 13 6.54 -18.24 -27.01
C ALA A 13 7.94 -17.60 -26.98
N SER A 14 8.00 -16.40 -26.43
CA SER A 14 9.22 -15.63 -26.27
C SER A 14 9.16 -14.77 -25.01
N GLY A 15 10.34 -14.42 -24.51
CA GLY A 15 10.52 -13.28 -23.63
C GLY A 15 11.34 -12.22 -24.35
N HIS A 16 11.16 -10.95 -23.99
CA HIS A 16 11.98 -9.87 -24.51
C HIS A 16 12.26 -8.78 -23.48
N LEU A 17 13.43 -8.16 -23.62
CA LEU A 17 13.77 -6.86 -23.07
C LEU A 17 13.81 -5.87 -24.24
N ALA A 18 13.01 -4.81 -24.17
CA ALA A 18 12.99 -3.73 -25.14
C ALA A 18 13.39 -2.42 -24.46
N ILE A 19 14.38 -1.74 -25.02
CA ILE A 19 14.82 -0.39 -24.64
C ILE A 19 14.52 0.53 -25.83
N ASP A 20 13.77 1.57 -25.59
CA ASP A 20 13.23 2.41 -26.64
C ASP A 20 13.44 3.88 -26.31
N ASP A 21 14.55 4.41 -26.82
CA ASP A 21 15.02 5.78 -26.60
C ASP A 21 14.42 6.81 -27.57
N THR A 22 13.22 6.56 -28.08
CA THR A 22 12.59 7.54 -28.97
C THR A 22 12.37 8.86 -28.23
N GLN A 23 12.81 9.96 -28.84
CA GLN A 23 12.79 11.30 -28.24
C GLN A 23 11.42 11.65 -27.64
N GLY A 24 11.42 12.07 -26.36
CA GLY A 24 10.21 12.43 -25.61
C GLY A 24 9.29 11.25 -25.25
N GLN A 25 9.65 10.03 -25.62
CA GLN A 25 8.82 8.83 -25.44
C GLN A 25 9.64 7.62 -24.98
N ILE A 26 10.65 7.86 -24.12
CA ILE A 26 11.52 6.80 -23.62
C ILE A 26 10.69 5.77 -22.85
N GLN A 27 10.92 4.49 -23.13
CA GLN A 27 10.35 3.36 -22.37
C GLN A 27 11.32 2.17 -22.29
N THR A 28 11.18 1.40 -21.22
CA THR A 28 11.85 0.10 -21.05
C THR A 28 10.81 -0.95 -20.69
N GLN A 29 10.85 -2.10 -21.34
CA GLN A 29 9.93 -3.21 -21.10
C GLN A 29 10.68 -4.54 -20.94
N ILE A 30 10.34 -5.29 -19.89
CA ILE A 30 10.68 -6.72 -19.72
C ILE A 30 9.37 -7.49 -19.81
N ALA A 31 9.26 -8.44 -20.74
CA ALA A 31 8.02 -9.16 -20.99
C ALA A 31 8.24 -10.65 -21.27
N SER A 32 7.23 -11.44 -20.96
CA SER A 32 7.08 -12.86 -21.30
C SER A 32 5.71 -13.09 -21.94
N ASP A 33 5.68 -13.83 -23.05
CA ASP A 33 4.42 -14.25 -23.68
C ASP A 33 3.58 -15.14 -22.73
N ALA A 34 4.22 -15.83 -21.78
CA ALA A 34 3.53 -16.63 -20.76
C ALA A 34 2.75 -15.73 -19.80
N GLY A 35 1.42 -15.88 -19.83
CA GLY A 35 0.50 -15.02 -19.07
C GLY A 35 0.58 -13.55 -19.48
N VAL A 36 1.17 -13.24 -20.65
CA VAL A 36 1.40 -11.87 -21.13
C VAL A 36 1.95 -10.97 -20.01
N SER A 37 2.94 -11.52 -19.30
CA SER A 37 3.49 -10.97 -18.06
C SER A 37 4.54 -9.93 -18.37
N GLN A 38 4.45 -8.72 -17.82
CA GLN A 38 5.35 -7.63 -18.17
C GLN A 38 5.60 -6.64 -17.02
N LEU A 39 6.82 -6.09 -17.00
CA LEU A 39 7.19 -4.85 -16.33
C LEU A 39 7.47 -3.80 -17.42
N SER A 40 6.76 -2.68 -17.38
CA SER A 40 6.96 -1.55 -18.31
C SER A 40 7.24 -0.26 -17.53
N LEU A 41 8.23 0.52 -17.96
CA LEU A 41 8.71 1.75 -17.31
C LEU A 41 8.74 2.92 -18.31
N GLY A 42 8.42 4.12 -17.86
CA GLY A 42 8.49 5.35 -18.67
C GLY A 42 7.19 5.63 -19.43
N ASN A 43 7.29 5.91 -20.74
CA ASN A 43 6.13 6.14 -21.60
C ASN A 43 5.55 4.81 -22.08
N LEU A 44 4.64 4.25 -21.28
CA LEU A 44 4.07 2.93 -21.48
C LEU A 44 3.35 2.88 -22.83
N ARG A 45 3.92 2.15 -23.79
CA ARG A 45 3.28 1.82 -25.07
C ARG A 45 3.25 0.30 -25.24
N ARG A 46 2.26 -0.19 -25.97
CA ARG A 46 2.26 -1.60 -26.39
C ARG A 46 3.43 -1.82 -27.37
N ILE A 47 4.18 -2.90 -27.18
CA ILE A 47 5.21 -3.37 -28.12
C ILE A 47 4.76 -4.71 -28.66
N VAL A 48 4.49 -4.78 -29.97
CA VAL A 48 4.02 -5.99 -30.65
C VAL A 48 5.13 -6.53 -31.54
N ARG A 49 5.32 -7.85 -31.52
CA ARG A 49 6.43 -8.54 -32.20
C ARG A 49 6.64 -8.14 -33.67
N LYS A 50 5.56 -7.92 -34.42
CA LYS A 50 5.61 -7.61 -35.87
C LYS A 50 5.58 -6.12 -36.20
N THR A 51 4.85 -5.33 -35.42
CA THR A 51 4.60 -3.91 -35.74
C THR A 51 5.45 -2.96 -34.91
N GLY A 52 6.18 -3.46 -33.90
CA GLY A 52 6.93 -2.63 -32.97
C GLY A 52 6.00 -1.83 -32.08
N ARG A 53 6.23 -0.51 -31.99
CA ARG A 53 5.39 0.40 -31.21
C ARG A 53 3.94 0.35 -31.68
N ALA A 54 3.03 0.33 -30.70
CA ALA A 54 1.61 0.49 -30.89
C ALA A 54 1.06 1.53 -29.89
N ASP A 55 -0.18 1.36 -29.45
CA ASP A 55 -0.94 2.35 -28.70
C ASP A 55 -0.26 2.79 -27.41
N ALA A 56 -0.41 4.07 -27.07
CA ALA A 56 -0.05 4.60 -25.77
C ALA A 56 -1.00 4.05 -24.69
N ARG A 57 -0.43 3.68 -23.54
CA ARG A 57 -1.14 3.09 -22.40
C ARG A 57 -0.99 3.87 -21.10
N GLY A 58 0.00 4.77 -21.01
CA GLY A 58 0.18 5.62 -19.83
C GLY A 58 1.62 6.11 -19.65
N LYS A 59 1.90 6.64 -18.45
CA LYS A 59 3.24 7.04 -18.00
C LYS A 59 3.47 6.55 -16.58
N GLY A 60 4.68 6.13 -16.25
CA GLY A 60 5.05 5.64 -14.91
C GLY A 60 5.61 4.23 -14.99
N PHE A 61 5.10 3.32 -14.15
CA PHE A 61 5.39 1.90 -14.24
C PHE A 61 4.10 1.08 -14.29
N GLU A 62 4.15 -0.08 -14.95
CA GLU A 62 3.10 -1.09 -14.92
C GLU A 62 3.74 -2.46 -14.70
N LEU A 63 3.26 -3.19 -13.68
CA LEU A 63 3.47 -4.63 -13.54
C LEU A 63 2.14 -5.32 -13.85
N ARG A 64 2.11 -6.18 -14.87
CA ARG A 64 0.89 -6.83 -15.37
C ARG A 64 1.14 -8.30 -15.62
N THR A 65 0.14 -9.14 -15.37
CA THR A 65 0.09 -10.54 -15.80
C THR A 65 -1.37 -10.98 -15.91
N ASP A 66 -1.65 -11.92 -16.81
CA ASP A 66 -2.91 -12.67 -16.90
C ASP A 66 -2.87 -13.95 -16.05
N PHE A 67 -1.74 -14.23 -15.38
CA PHE A 67 -1.62 -15.24 -14.33
C PHE A 67 -1.72 -14.61 -12.92
N TRP A 68 -1.16 -15.27 -11.91
CA TRP A 68 -1.13 -14.77 -10.54
C TRP A 68 -0.07 -13.67 -10.37
N GLY A 69 -0.45 -12.57 -9.73
CA GLY A 69 0.48 -11.56 -9.21
C GLY A 69 0.71 -11.76 -7.72
N VAL A 70 1.98 -11.83 -7.30
CA VAL A 70 2.36 -11.87 -5.88
C VAL A 70 3.45 -10.84 -5.63
N VAL A 71 3.19 -9.91 -4.71
CA VAL A 71 4.22 -9.02 -4.14
C VAL A 71 4.46 -9.48 -2.72
N ARG A 72 5.69 -9.92 -2.42
CA ARG A 72 6.06 -10.46 -1.11
C ARG A 72 7.32 -9.77 -0.61
N ALA A 73 7.26 -9.27 0.62
CA ALA A 73 8.39 -8.72 1.34
C ALA A 73 8.40 -9.24 2.78
N LEU A 74 9.42 -10.02 3.15
CA LEU A 74 9.50 -10.70 4.45
C LEU A 74 9.64 -9.73 5.63
N ARG A 75 10.15 -8.52 5.38
CA ARG A 75 10.43 -7.49 6.39
C ARG A 75 9.45 -6.33 6.35
N GLY A 76 8.29 -6.53 5.73
CA GLY A 76 7.27 -5.49 5.56
C GLY A 76 7.23 -4.91 4.14
N LEU A 77 6.09 -4.30 3.80
CA LEU A 77 5.77 -3.72 2.50
C LEU A 77 5.18 -2.32 2.72
N PHE A 78 5.80 -1.30 2.14
CA PHE A 78 5.29 0.07 2.17
C PHE A 78 4.84 0.50 0.77
N VAL A 79 3.56 0.86 0.65
CA VAL A 79 2.97 1.39 -0.59
C VAL A 79 2.47 2.79 -0.29
N THR A 80 3.05 3.78 -0.99
CA THR A 80 2.78 5.18 -0.70
C THR A 80 2.64 6.03 -1.95
N THR A 81 1.81 7.07 -1.86
CA THR A 81 1.80 8.19 -2.81
C THR A 81 2.50 9.44 -2.26
N ASP A 82 3.04 9.35 -1.02
CA ASP A 82 3.90 10.38 -0.44
C ASP A 82 5.23 10.38 -1.18
N GLY A 83 5.61 11.52 -1.74
CA GLY A 83 6.83 11.63 -2.51
C GLY A 83 7.11 13.05 -3.00
N ARG A 84 8.30 13.23 -3.56
CA ARG A 84 8.74 14.50 -4.15
C ARG A 84 9.29 14.23 -5.55
N ALA A 85 9.15 15.22 -6.45
CA ALA A 85 9.72 15.12 -7.79
C ALA A 85 11.23 14.83 -7.71
N GLY A 86 11.70 13.90 -8.55
CA GLY A 86 13.09 13.45 -8.55
C GLY A 86 13.43 12.37 -7.51
N GLY A 87 12.47 11.97 -6.67
CA GLY A 87 12.65 10.89 -5.68
C GLY A 87 13.73 11.14 -4.60
N PRO A 88 13.84 12.35 -4.01
CA PRO A 88 14.74 12.56 -2.88
C PRO A 88 14.30 11.76 -1.64
N GLY A 89 15.27 11.37 -0.80
CA GLY A 89 15.03 10.51 0.38
C GLY A 89 15.40 9.05 0.11
N HIS A 90 15.35 8.21 1.15
CA HIS A 90 15.56 6.78 1.04
C HIS A 90 14.24 6.04 0.80
N ALA A 91 14.32 4.81 0.27
CA ALA A 91 13.15 4.05 -0.16
C ALA A 91 12.14 3.72 0.95
N LYS A 92 12.55 3.78 2.23
CA LYS A 92 11.70 3.50 3.41
C LYS A 92 11.34 4.76 4.20
N ASP A 93 11.53 5.95 3.64
CA ASP A 93 11.14 7.20 4.31
C ASP A 93 9.62 7.23 4.52
N ALA A 94 9.20 6.87 5.74
CA ALA A 94 7.79 6.74 6.12
C ALA A 94 7.30 7.96 6.93
N ARG A 95 8.02 9.09 6.92
CA ARG A 95 7.73 10.24 7.78
C ARG A 95 6.28 10.73 7.67
N ASP A 96 5.77 10.88 6.45
CA ASP A 96 4.40 11.35 6.23
C ASP A 96 3.36 10.32 6.70
N ALA A 97 3.60 9.03 6.45
CA ALA A 97 2.75 7.94 6.93
C ALA A 97 2.71 7.89 8.46
N VAL A 98 3.88 7.91 9.11
CA VAL A 98 4.03 7.95 10.58
C VAL A 98 3.33 9.19 11.14
N GLY A 99 3.50 10.36 10.52
CA GLY A 99 2.82 11.59 10.95
C GLY A 99 1.30 11.49 10.96
N ARG A 100 0.70 10.85 9.94
CA ARG A 100 -0.75 10.60 9.89
C ARG A 100 -1.20 9.57 10.92
N LEU A 101 -0.44 8.48 11.09
CA LEU A 101 -0.72 7.45 12.08
C LEU A 101 -0.61 7.96 13.52
N MET A 102 0.35 8.84 13.81
CA MET A 102 0.47 9.50 15.12
C MET A 102 -0.75 10.37 15.42
N GLN A 103 -1.18 11.22 14.48
CA GLN A 103 -2.38 12.03 14.65
C GLN A 103 -3.64 11.17 14.89
N ALA A 104 -3.78 10.07 14.15
CA ALA A 104 -4.87 9.12 14.37
C ALA A 104 -4.82 8.48 15.77
N ARG A 105 -3.63 8.12 16.26
CA ARG A 105 -3.47 7.58 17.62
C ARG A 105 -3.78 8.63 18.68
N GLU A 106 -3.31 9.86 18.52
CA GLU A 106 -3.57 10.96 19.46
C GLU A 106 -5.06 11.28 19.58
N LEU A 107 -5.80 11.22 18.45
CA LEU A 107 -7.25 11.38 18.47
C LEU A 107 -7.93 10.22 19.25
N GLN A 108 -7.52 8.97 19.02
CA GLN A 108 -8.05 7.82 19.78
C GLN A 108 -7.76 7.95 21.28
N GLU A 109 -6.55 8.36 21.65
CA GLU A 109 -6.13 8.55 23.03
C GLU A 109 -6.96 9.66 23.72
N SER A 110 -7.17 10.79 23.03
CA SER A 110 -7.97 11.91 23.53
C SER A 110 -9.44 11.51 23.76
N LEU A 111 -10.04 10.81 22.80
CA LEU A 111 -11.44 10.37 22.89
C LEU A 111 -11.65 9.27 23.95
N SER A 112 -10.71 8.32 24.06
CA SER A 112 -10.72 7.32 25.14
C SER A 112 -10.65 8.00 26.52
N GLY A 113 -9.77 8.99 26.69
CA GLY A 113 -9.68 9.77 27.92
C GLY A 113 -10.93 10.60 28.24
N LEU A 114 -11.68 11.06 27.21
CA LEU A 114 -12.98 11.71 27.40
C LEU A 114 -14.06 10.68 27.82
N ALA A 115 -14.13 9.54 27.15
CA ALA A 115 -15.09 8.48 27.47
C ALA A 115 -14.93 7.98 28.92
N GLN A 116 -13.68 7.82 29.38
CA GLN A 116 -13.39 7.46 30.77
C GLN A 116 -13.79 8.54 31.78
N ARG A 117 -13.55 9.82 31.45
CA ARG A 117 -13.94 10.93 32.32
C ARG A 117 -15.45 11.08 32.45
N HIS A 118 -16.18 10.71 31.41
CA HIS A 118 -17.65 10.76 31.38
C HIS A 118 -18.29 9.41 31.68
N GLU A 119 -17.53 8.43 32.20
CA GLU A 119 -18.01 7.11 32.60
C GLU A 119 -18.70 6.30 31.48
N ALA A 120 -18.55 6.73 30.22
CA ALA A 120 -18.97 5.97 29.03
C ALA A 120 -18.12 4.71 28.83
N GLN A 121 -16.93 4.70 29.44
CA GLN A 121 -16.03 3.55 29.55
C GLN A 121 -15.35 3.53 30.91
N GLN A 122 -15.01 2.33 31.40
CA GLN A 122 -14.24 2.18 32.62
C GLN A 122 -12.78 2.62 32.40
N ARG A 123 -12.12 3.13 33.45
CA ARG A 123 -10.66 3.34 33.40
C ARG A 123 -9.96 2.01 33.18
N ASP A 124 -8.92 2.03 32.37
CA ASP A 124 -8.16 0.84 31.96
C ASP A 124 -9.00 -0.24 31.23
N ALA A 125 -10.15 0.15 30.66
CA ALA A 125 -10.94 -0.72 29.79
C ALA A 125 -10.30 -0.92 28.40
N ASP A 126 -10.86 -1.88 27.65
CA ASP A 126 -10.45 -2.37 26.33
C ASP A 126 -9.96 -1.27 25.34
N GLN A 127 -10.58 -0.07 25.30
CA GLN A 127 -10.13 1.00 24.40
C GLN A 127 -8.72 1.54 24.72
N SER A 128 -8.29 1.46 25.99
CA SER A 128 -6.91 1.79 26.38
C SER A 128 -5.91 0.81 25.79
N ASP A 129 -6.32 -0.45 25.62
CA ASP A 129 -5.48 -1.48 25.03
C ASP A 129 -5.37 -1.32 23.51
N VAL A 130 -6.46 -0.95 22.84
CA VAL A 130 -6.43 -0.53 21.42
C VAL A 130 -5.43 0.61 21.21
N VAL A 131 -5.47 1.65 22.05
CA VAL A 131 -4.55 2.81 21.96
C VAL A 131 -3.09 2.39 22.15
N LYS A 132 -2.81 1.47 23.09
CA LYS A 132 -1.45 0.91 23.30
C LYS A 132 -1.01 0.08 22.10
N ALA A 133 -1.88 -0.76 21.55
CA ALA A 133 -1.59 -1.61 20.40
C ALA A 133 -1.25 -0.78 19.14
N ILE A 134 -2.09 0.22 18.81
CA ILE A 134 -1.81 1.09 17.66
C ILE A 134 -0.55 1.94 17.88
N LYS A 135 -0.24 2.33 19.13
CA LYS A 135 1.01 3.03 19.45
C LYS A 135 2.22 2.14 19.20
N ALA A 136 2.22 0.91 19.71
CA ALA A 136 3.30 -0.04 19.49
C ALA A 136 3.54 -0.30 17.99
N ARG A 137 2.45 -0.43 17.22
CA ARG A 137 2.51 -0.58 15.76
C ARG A 137 3.11 0.65 15.07
N ASN A 138 2.68 1.86 15.45
CA ASN A 138 3.22 3.10 14.92
C ASN A 138 4.72 3.26 15.22
N ASP A 139 5.15 2.90 16.44
CA ASP A 139 6.55 2.93 16.86
C ASP A 139 7.38 1.91 16.07
N ALA A 140 6.84 0.72 15.79
CA ALA A 140 7.49 -0.28 14.94
C ALA A 140 7.62 0.18 13.48
N ILE A 141 6.58 0.82 12.93
CA ILE A 141 6.62 1.40 11.57
C ILE A 141 7.65 2.51 11.49
N ARG A 142 7.67 3.41 12.48
CA ARG A 142 8.65 4.50 12.57
C ARG A 142 10.08 4.01 12.72
N GLY A 143 10.27 2.91 13.45
CA GLY A 143 11.59 2.43 13.79
C GLY A 143 12.30 3.29 14.84
N LYS A 144 13.52 2.87 15.18
CA LYS A 144 14.41 3.62 16.08
C LYS A 144 14.99 4.85 15.38
N PRO A 145 15.57 5.83 16.11
CA PRO A 145 16.38 6.87 15.48
C PRO A 145 17.50 6.24 14.64
N SER A 146 17.72 6.75 13.43
CA SER A 146 18.78 6.26 12.54
C SER A 146 20.16 6.46 13.19
N GLY A 147 20.98 5.41 13.14
CA GLY A 147 22.37 5.43 13.61
C GLY A 147 23.38 6.00 12.60
N GLY A 148 22.94 6.42 11.41
CA GLY A 148 23.80 6.97 10.37
C GLY A 148 23.22 6.80 8.96
N GLU A 149 23.94 7.27 7.94
CA GLU A 149 23.44 7.35 6.55
C GLU A 149 23.03 6.01 5.91
N GLN A 150 23.52 4.88 6.43
CA GLN A 150 23.22 3.53 5.92
C GLN A 150 22.19 2.78 6.79
N ASP A 151 21.65 3.43 7.82
CA ASP A 151 20.66 2.85 8.72
C ASP A 151 19.26 3.36 8.37
N PHE A 152 18.40 2.42 7.97
CA PHE A 152 17.01 2.66 7.57
C PHE A 152 16.10 1.92 8.55
N PRO A 153 15.75 2.54 9.69
CA PRO A 153 15.18 1.83 10.83
C PRO A 153 13.67 1.55 10.70
N GLU A 154 12.98 2.14 9.72
CA GLU A 154 11.54 2.01 9.52
C GLU A 154 11.13 0.56 9.21
N LEU A 155 9.86 0.22 9.48
CA LEU A 155 9.33 -1.16 9.36
C LEU A 155 10.16 -2.16 10.17
N ALA A 156 10.25 -1.95 11.49
CA ALA A 156 10.97 -2.84 12.39
C ALA A 156 10.37 -4.25 12.47
N GLU A 157 9.12 -4.42 12.06
CA GLU A 157 8.49 -5.72 11.84
C GLU A 157 7.80 -5.78 10.47
N ALA A 158 7.17 -6.91 10.15
CA ALA A 158 6.64 -7.22 8.83
C ALA A 158 5.28 -6.53 8.52
N ASP A 159 5.21 -5.21 8.69
CA ASP A 159 4.03 -4.41 8.42
C ASP A 159 3.72 -4.27 6.93
N LEU A 160 2.43 -4.27 6.60
CA LEU A 160 1.93 -3.67 5.36
C LEU A 160 1.42 -2.27 5.69
N VAL A 161 2.09 -1.23 5.18
CA VAL A 161 1.66 0.15 5.33
C VAL A 161 1.17 0.69 3.99
N LEU A 162 -0.08 1.14 3.97
CA LEU A 162 -0.69 1.87 2.85
C LEU A 162 -0.86 3.33 3.27
N SER A 163 -0.12 4.25 2.63
CA SER A 163 -0.23 5.70 2.90
C SER A 163 -0.54 6.47 1.62
N SER A 164 -1.27 7.57 1.75
CA SER A 164 -1.58 8.41 0.60
C SER A 164 -1.68 9.87 1.01
N ALA A 165 -1.15 10.76 0.15
CA ALA A 165 -1.21 12.20 0.36
C ALA A 165 -2.63 12.76 0.18
N ALA A 166 -3.45 12.14 -0.66
CA ALA A 166 -4.80 12.62 -1.00
C ALA A 166 -5.91 11.76 -0.38
N GLY A 167 -5.78 10.44 -0.43
CA GLY A 167 -6.80 9.51 0.06
C GLY A 167 -6.58 8.08 -0.39
N ILE A 168 -7.32 7.16 0.22
CA ILE A 168 -7.34 5.73 -0.10
C ILE A 168 -8.78 5.37 -0.45
N SER A 169 -8.98 4.67 -1.57
CA SER A 169 -10.29 4.17 -2.01
C SER A 169 -10.22 2.66 -2.16
N LEU A 170 -11.21 1.96 -1.61
CA LEU A 170 -11.36 0.51 -1.67
C LEU A 170 -12.73 0.19 -2.27
N ALA A 171 -12.76 -0.61 -3.34
CA ALA A 171 -13.99 -0.99 -4.02
C ALA A 171 -13.93 -2.45 -4.45
N ALA A 172 -15.04 -3.16 -4.29
CA ALA A 172 -15.21 -4.54 -4.73
C ALA A 172 -16.65 -4.78 -5.17
N GLU A 173 -16.85 -5.53 -6.24
CA GLU A 173 -18.19 -5.83 -6.78
C GLU A 173 -18.98 -6.79 -5.86
N ARG A 174 -18.28 -7.73 -5.22
CA ARG A 174 -18.91 -8.78 -4.41
C ARG A 174 -18.82 -8.51 -2.92
N SER A 175 -17.61 -8.47 -2.36
CA SER A 175 -17.43 -8.32 -0.92
C SER A 175 -16.09 -7.66 -0.57
N ALA A 176 -16.05 -7.00 0.58
CA ALA A 176 -14.85 -6.61 1.30
C ALA A 176 -14.87 -7.28 2.68
N HIS A 177 -13.73 -7.78 3.14
CA HIS A 177 -13.60 -8.45 4.43
C HIS A 177 -12.37 -7.91 5.16
N ILE A 178 -12.56 -7.46 6.40
CA ILE A 178 -11.49 -7.00 7.29
C ILE A 178 -11.58 -7.88 8.53
N ALA A 179 -10.48 -8.57 8.84
CA ALA A 179 -10.38 -9.44 10.00
C ALA A 179 -9.04 -9.18 10.69
N SER A 180 -9.07 -9.14 12.01
CA SER A 180 -7.91 -9.07 12.90
C SER A 180 -8.14 -10.04 14.04
N ASN A 181 -7.08 -10.69 14.53
CA ASN A 181 -7.15 -11.51 15.74
C ASN A 181 -7.08 -10.65 17.01
N GLU A 182 -6.61 -9.41 16.85
CA GLU A 182 -6.55 -8.39 17.90
C GLU A 182 -7.53 -7.28 17.50
N ASP A 183 -7.05 -6.04 17.36
CA ASP A 183 -7.92 -4.89 17.20
C ASP A 183 -8.15 -4.48 15.74
N VAL A 184 -9.29 -3.84 15.48
CA VAL A 184 -9.55 -3.04 14.28
C VAL A 184 -9.85 -1.61 14.72
N ALA A 185 -8.89 -0.71 14.58
CA ALA A 185 -9.07 0.70 14.89
C ALA A 185 -9.46 1.50 13.63
N VAL A 186 -10.57 2.23 13.70
CA VAL A 186 -11.02 3.16 12.66
C VAL A 186 -11.03 4.57 13.23
N THR A 187 -10.18 5.44 12.69
CA THR A 187 -10.06 6.84 13.14
C THR A 187 -10.36 7.80 11.99
N SER A 188 -11.20 8.80 12.24
CA SER A 188 -11.48 9.89 11.31
C SER A 188 -11.38 11.22 12.04
N GLY A 189 -10.61 12.16 11.47
CA GLY A 189 -10.53 13.53 12.00
C GLY A 189 -11.80 14.35 11.77
N ARG A 190 -12.79 13.82 11.02
CA ARG A 190 -14.07 14.47 10.77
C ARG A 190 -15.23 13.51 11.04
N HIS A 191 -15.69 12.80 10.02
CA HIS A 191 -16.87 11.95 10.11
C HIS A 191 -16.51 10.52 9.74
N VAL A 192 -17.14 9.56 10.41
CA VAL A 192 -17.26 8.18 9.93
C VAL A 192 -18.67 8.05 9.36
N GLY A 193 -18.79 7.74 8.07
CA GLY A 193 -20.07 7.54 7.39
C GLY A 193 -20.24 6.08 7.02
N LEU A 194 -21.36 5.47 7.44
CA LEU A 194 -21.74 4.12 7.08
C LEU A 194 -23.08 4.17 6.34
N ALA A 195 -23.10 3.71 5.09
CA ALA A 195 -24.32 3.59 4.29
C ALA A 195 -24.51 2.13 3.91
N VAL A 196 -25.61 1.53 4.36
CA VAL A 196 -25.89 0.10 4.20
C VAL A 196 -27.22 -0.06 3.48
N GLY A 197 -27.21 -0.68 2.29
CA GLY A 197 -28.42 -0.83 1.46
C GLY A 197 -29.42 -1.88 1.94
N ARG A 198 -29.06 -2.69 2.94
CA ARG A 198 -29.93 -3.69 3.58
C ARG A 198 -29.86 -3.56 5.10
N SER A 199 -29.11 -4.43 5.78
CA SER A 199 -29.06 -4.47 7.24
C SER A 199 -27.62 -4.28 7.75
N LEU A 200 -27.46 -3.51 8.83
CA LEU A 200 -26.22 -3.44 9.62
C LEU A 200 -26.33 -4.42 10.79
N PHE A 201 -25.42 -5.39 10.86
CA PHE A 201 -25.32 -6.33 11.97
C PHE A 201 -24.07 -6.05 12.79
N ALA A 202 -24.22 -6.03 14.12
CA ALA A 202 -23.12 -5.94 15.06
C ALA A 202 -23.37 -6.96 16.19
N SER A 203 -22.43 -7.88 16.38
CA SER A 203 -22.44 -8.86 17.47
C SER A 203 -21.22 -8.58 18.34
N VAL A 204 -21.45 -8.22 19.60
CA VAL A 204 -20.40 -7.78 20.52
C VAL A 204 -20.45 -8.65 21.77
N ALA A 205 -19.33 -9.32 22.09
CA ALA A 205 -19.30 -10.30 23.19
C ALA A 205 -19.25 -9.65 24.57
N ASN A 206 -18.60 -8.48 24.69
CA ASN A 206 -18.37 -7.80 25.97
C ASN A 206 -19.22 -6.52 26.08
N ALA A 207 -18.81 -5.44 25.42
CA ALA A 207 -19.45 -4.14 25.57
C ALA A 207 -19.58 -3.38 24.24
N LEU A 208 -20.75 -2.78 24.01
CA LEU A 208 -20.97 -1.76 23.00
C LEU A 208 -21.10 -0.40 23.72
N SER A 209 -20.22 0.55 23.37
CA SER A 209 -20.22 1.92 23.90
C SER A 209 -20.31 2.89 22.72
N LEU A 210 -21.17 3.92 22.84
CA LEU A 210 -21.47 4.92 21.80
C LEU A 210 -21.32 6.34 22.36
#